data_AF-A0A0Q4ND35-F1
#
_entry.id   AF-A0A0Q4ND35-F1
#
_cell.length_a   1.000
_cell.length_b   1.000
_cell.length_c   1.000
_cell.angle_alpha   90.00
_cell.angle_beta   90.00
_cell.angle_gamma   90.00
#
_symmetry.space_group_name_H-M   'P 1'
#
loop_
_entity.id
_entity.type
_entity.pdbx_description
1 polymer ?
#
loop_
_entity_poly.entity_id
_entity_poly.type
_entity_poly.pdbx_seq_one_letter_code
_entity_poly.pdbx_strand_id
1 'polypeptide(L)'
;MPEFYYQIKGRLPDDQLGMGAFNSNWEWPPLFSDKVEAPNKKAAKLLIEEEYGRQFPLRVLTKDLKNHAFLLSISEILPEDDVMRRRFAFLDCKECTARFRIIDKFNNPAERDTGPDFCSQSCAEEGRLRRIKDYDLVCSGKLPAVIYLIRQLSTGKCYVGQTIRPITLRWWQHLTYPSESKFHQVIKSTPLTDWQFQALETIALPDDHPNKAAYINDRERHWILHFDCIANGYNTVLPSGAASAEPELEFDLPEP
;
A
#
# COMPACT_ATOMS: atom_id res chain seq x y z
N MET A 1 -19.71 25.50 8.11
CA MET A 1 -19.84 26.62 7.17
C MET A 1 -19.77 26.06 5.76
N PRO A 2 -20.40 26.69 4.75
CA PRO A 2 -20.26 26.26 3.37
C PRO A 2 -18.80 26.30 2.90
N GLU A 3 -18.43 25.34 2.06
CA GLU A 3 -17.11 25.27 1.41
C GLU A 3 -17.25 25.73 -0.04
N PHE A 4 -16.35 26.59 -0.50
CA PHE A 4 -16.33 27.09 -1.87
C PHE A 4 -15.06 26.63 -2.57
N TYR A 5 -15.22 25.87 -3.65
CA TYR A 5 -14.16 25.54 -4.59
C TYR A 5 -13.88 26.74 -5.49
N TYR A 6 -12.62 27.11 -5.63
CA TYR A 6 -12.22 28.17 -6.56
C TYR A 6 -11.11 27.72 -7.52
N GLN A 7 -11.13 28.33 -8.71
CA GLN A 7 -10.11 28.16 -9.74
C GLN A 7 -9.64 29.52 -10.22
N ILE A 8 -8.34 29.71 -10.29
CA ILE A 8 -7.69 30.85 -10.93
C ILE A 8 -7.25 30.41 -12.31
N LYS A 9 -7.83 31.00 -13.35
CA LYS A 9 -7.51 30.70 -14.75
C LYS A 9 -6.69 31.82 -15.34
N GLY A 10 -5.59 31.48 -16.01
CA GLY A 10 -4.79 32.42 -16.79
C GLY A 10 -5.49 32.75 -18.10
N ARG A 11 -5.26 33.95 -18.63
CA ARG A 11 -5.70 34.33 -19.97
C ARG A 11 -4.79 33.69 -21.01
N LEU A 12 -5.37 33.13 -22.07
CA LEU A 12 -4.58 32.63 -23.20
C LEU A 12 -3.86 33.76 -23.95
N PRO A 13 -2.70 33.45 -24.57
CA PRO A 13 -2.04 34.34 -25.51
C PRO A 13 -2.98 34.84 -26.62
N ASP A 14 -2.72 36.03 -27.15
CA ASP A 14 -3.60 36.69 -28.15
C ASP A 14 -3.79 35.84 -29.42
N ASP A 15 -2.78 35.08 -29.82
CA ASP A 15 -2.78 34.13 -30.95
C ASP A 15 -3.56 32.84 -30.68
N GLN A 16 -3.96 32.60 -29.43
CA GLN A 16 -4.67 31.40 -28.98
C GLN A 16 -6.05 31.70 -28.38
N LEU A 17 -6.55 32.94 -28.53
CA LEU A 17 -7.88 33.30 -28.07
C LEU A 17 -8.95 32.46 -28.80
N GLY A 18 -9.93 31.96 -28.04
CA GLY A 18 -10.98 31.07 -28.52
C GLY A 18 -10.53 29.61 -28.72
N MET A 19 -9.25 29.29 -28.53
CA MET A 19 -8.70 27.94 -28.69
C MET A 19 -8.58 27.17 -27.35
N GLY A 20 -8.97 27.79 -26.24
CA GLY A 20 -8.98 27.14 -24.93
C GLY A 20 -10.02 26.04 -24.82
N ALA A 21 -9.96 25.25 -23.74
CA ALA A 21 -10.95 24.22 -23.49
C ALA A 21 -12.37 24.80 -23.56
N PHE A 22 -13.25 24.11 -24.30
CA PHE A 22 -14.63 24.53 -24.56
C PHE A 22 -14.76 25.89 -25.26
N ASN A 23 -13.83 26.22 -26.17
CA ASN A 23 -13.76 27.50 -26.89
C ASN A 23 -13.64 28.72 -25.96
N SER A 24 -12.99 28.54 -24.81
CA SER A 24 -12.79 29.62 -23.85
C SER A 24 -11.50 30.41 -24.13
N ASN A 25 -11.45 31.66 -23.66
CA ASN A 25 -10.26 32.51 -23.72
C ASN A 25 -9.31 32.31 -22.52
N TRP A 26 -9.57 31.26 -21.73
CA TRP A 26 -8.92 31.01 -20.45
C TRP A 26 -8.21 29.67 -20.51
N GLU A 27 -7.06 29.60 -19.87
CA GLU A 27 -6.22 28.42 -19.82
C GLU A 27 -6.94 27.26 -19.12
N TRP A 28 -6.68 26.06 -19.66
CA TRP A 28 -7.04 24.80 -19.05
C TRP A 28 -5.86 23.82 -19.21
N PRO A 29 -5.36 23.19 -18.13
CA PRO A 29 -5.81 23.27 -16.75
C PRO A 29 -5.75 24.68 -16.13
N PRO A 30 -6.53 24.97 -15.05
CA PRO A 30 -6.39 26.24 -14.33
C PRO A 30 -4.98 26.38 -13.75
N LEU A 31 -4.51 27.61 -13.58
CA LEU A 31 -3.20 27.88 -12.98
C LEU A 31 -3.14 27.45 -11.51
N PHE A 32 -4.25 27.62 -10.80
CA PHE A 32 -4.36 27.21 -9.42
C PHE A 32 -5.80 26.88 -9.05
N SER A 33 -5.99 25.95 -8.13
CA SER A 33 -7.28 25.57 -7.59
C SER A 33 -7.15 25.23 -6.11
N ASP A 34 -8.03 25.78 -5.25
CA ASP A 34 -8.16 25.32 -3.87
C ASP A 34 -9.61 25.52 -3.37
N LYS A 35 -9.85 25.35 -2.07
CA LYS A 35 -11.13 25.65 -1.40
C LYS A 35 -10.98 26.68 -0.30
N VAL A 36 -12.04 27.41 -0.04
CA VAL A 36 -12.16 28.35 1.09
C VAL A 36 -13.49 28.14 1.82
N GLU A 37 -13.48 28.29 3.13
CA GLU A 37 -14.69 28.26 3.95
C GLU A 37 -15.25 29.68 4.11
N ALA A 38 -16.51 29.90 3.74
CA ALA A 38 -17.12 31.22 3.80
C ALA A 38 -18.64 31.13 3.96
N PRO A 39 -19.31 32.17 4.49
CA PRO A 39 -20.77 32.17 4.61
C PRO A 39 -21.49 32.31 3.26
N ASN A 40 -20.85 32.95 2.27
CA ASN A 40 -21.42 33.15 0.94
C ASN A 40 -20.32 33.37 -0.11
N LYS A 41 -20.69 33.28 -1.39
CA LYS A 41 -19.78 33.46 -2.53
C LYS A 41 -19.08 34.83 -2.58
N LYS A 42 -19.70 35.90 -2.06
CA LYS A 42 -19.07 37.23 -2.01
C LYS A 42 -17.97 37.29 -0.94
N ALA A 43 -18.22 36.70 0.23
CA ALA A 43 -17.25 36.57 1.30
C ALA A 43 -16.09 35.67 0.88
N ALA A 44 -16.36 34.55 0.20
CA ALA A 44 -15.33 33.69 -0.38
C ALA A 44 -14.40 34.47 -1.32
N LYS A 45 -14.96 35.31 -2.20
CA LYS A 45 -14.18 36.16 -3.10
C LYS A 45 -13.25 37.10 -2.34
N LEU A 46 -13.75 37.77 -1.30
CA LEU A 46 -12.95 38.72 -0.51
C LEU A 46 -11.76 38.03 0.18
N LEU A 47 -11.99 36.83 0.76
CA LEU A 47 -10.93 36.03 1.37
C LEU A 47 -9.85 35.63 0.36
N ILE A 48 -10.26 35.19 -0.84
CA ILE A 48 -9.33 34.85 -1.93
C ILE A 48 -8.55 36.10 -2.37
N GLU A 49 -9.22 37.24 -2.56
CA GLU A 49 -8.54 38.48 -2.99
C GLU A 49 -7.55 39.01 -1.95
N GLU A 50 -7.84 38.82 -0.66
CA GLU A 50 -6.94 39.12 0.46
C GLU A 50 -5.72 38.18 0.48
N GLU A 51 -5.94 36.87 0.34
CA GLU A 51 -4.88 35.85 0.35
C GLU A 51 -3.83 36.09 -0.74
N TYR A 52 -4.27 36.43 -1.96
CA TYR A 52 -3.37 36.68 -3.09
C TYR A 52 -2.99 38.16 -3.25
N GLY A 53 -3.51 39.07 -2.41
CA GLY A 53 -3.27 40.51 -2.50
C GLY A 53 -3.66 41.13 -3.84
N ARG A 54 -4.69 40.59 -4.52
CA ARG A 54 -5.09 41.01 -5.87
C ARG A 54 -6.59 40.83 -6.07
N GLN A 55 -7.19 41.74 -6.86
CA GLN A 55 -8.57 41.61 -7.29
C GLN A 55 -8.72 40.70 -8.51
N PHE A 56 -9.73 39.83 -8.48
CA PHE A 56 -10.06 38.93 -9.58
C PHE A 56 -11.48 39.17 -10.10
N PRO A 57 -11.66 39.34 -11.43
CA PRO A 57 -12.98 39.38 -12.02
C PRO A 57 -13.62 37.98 -12.02
N LEU A 58 -14.92 37.91 -11.71
CA LEU A 58 -15.72 36.68 -11.85
C LEU A 58 -16.25 36.47 -13.28
N ARG A 59 -16.33 37.56 -14.06
CA ARG A 59 -16.78 37.58 -15.45
C ARG A 59 -16.04 38.69 -16.17
N VAL A 60 -15.53 38.39 -17.36
CA VAL A 60 -14.86 39.35 -18.24
C VAL A 60 -15.54 39.29 -19.59
N LEU A 61 -15.89 40.46 -20.15
CA LEU A 61 -16.46 40.57 -21.48
C LEU A 61 -15.34 40.53 -22.53
N THR A 62 -15.65 40.10 -23.76
CA THR A 62 -14.65 39.96 -24.82
C THR A 62 -13.87 41.26 -25.10
N LYS A 63 -14.54 42.41 -25.00
CA LYS A 63 -13.94 43.74 -25.16
C LYS A 63 -12.89 44.07 -24.08
N ASP A 64 -13.02 43.52 -22.89
CA ASP A 64 -12.19 43.84 -21.72
C ASP A 64 -11.13 42.75 -21.44
N LEU A 65 -11.06 41.69 -22.27
CA LEU A 65 -10.12 40.58 -22.11
C LEU A 65 -8.66 41.04 -22.00
N LYS A 66 -8.26 42.04 -22.78
CA LYS A 66 -6.89 42.57 -22.77
C LYS A 66 -6.50 43.21 -21.45
N ASN A 67 -7.47 43.67 -20.66
CA ASN A 67 -7.25 44.36 -19.39
C ASN A 67 -7.16 43.40 -18.19
N HIS A 68 -7.50 42.12 -18.37
CA HIS A 68 -7.56 41.13 -17.28
C HIS A 68 -6.71 39.90 -17.59
N ALA A 69 -5.65 39.70 -16.80
CA ALA A 69 -4.78 38.54 -16.95
C ALA A 69 -5.35 37.25 -16.33
N PHE A 70 -6.31 37.37 -15.41
CA PHE A 70 -6.85 36.24 -14.64
C PHE A 70 -8.37 36.29 -14.55
N LEU A 71 -8.99 35.12 -14.44
CA LEU A 71 -10.40 34.93 -14.12
C LEU A 71 -10.54 34.03 -12.90
N LEU A 72 -11.40 34.44 -11.96
CA LEU A 72 -11.76 33.63 -10.81
C LEU A 72 -13.10 32.92 -11.05
N SER A 73 -13.09 31.60 -10.95
CA SER A 73 -14.31 30.79 -10.90
C SER A 73 -14.54 30.34 -9.47
N ILE A 74 -15.75 30.50 -8.93
CA ILE A 74 -16.12 30.05 -7.59
C ILE A 74 -17.42 29.26 -7.66
N SER A 75 -17.40 28.05 -7.09
CA SER A 75 -18.52 27.12 -7.02
C SER A 75 -18.66 26.61 -5.59
N GLU A 76 -19.88 26.45 -5.08
CA GLU A 76 -20.11 25.82 -3.77
C GLU A 76 -19.86 24.31 -3.87
N ILE A 77 -19.20 23.74 -2.87
CA ILE A 77 -19.03 22.30 -2.72
C ILE A 77 -20.23 21.79 -1.91
N LEU A 78 -21.10 21.04 -2.57
CA LEU A 78 -22.26 20.46 -1.91
C LEU A 78 -21.81 19.34 -0.94
N PRO A 79 -22.48 19.17 0.22
CA PRO A 79 -22.12 18.14 1.19
C PRO A 79 -22.06 16.71 0.61
N GLU A 80 -22.94 16.44 -0.36
CA GLU A 80 -23.06 15.17 -1.11
C GLU A 80 -22.01 14.99 -2.22
N ASP A 81 -21.23 16.01 -2.58
CA ASP A 81 -20.16 15.91 -3.57
C ASP A 81 -18.89 15.31 -2.96
N ASP A 82 -18.97 14.01 -2.67
CA ASP A 82 -17.85 13.23 -2.13
C ASP A 82 -16.63 13.27 -3.05
N VAL A 83 -16.82 13.42 -4.36
CA VAL A 83 -15.72 13.43 -5.34
C VAL A 83 -14.87 14.68 -5.16
N MET A 84 -15.51 15.86 -5.10
CA MET A 84 -14.78 17.10 -4.86
C MET A 84 -14.16 17.11 -3.47
N ARG A 85 -14.89 16.70 -2.43
CA ARG A 85 -14.39 16.68 -1.06
C ARG A 85 -13.15 15.79 -0.90
N ARG A 86 -13.12 14.63 -1.56
CA ARG A 86 -11.95 13.73 -1.57
C ARG A 86 -10.69 14.37 -2.14
N ARG A 87 -10.79 15.34 -3.07
CA ARG A 87 -9.60 16.01 -3.64
C ARG A 87 -8.85 16.86 -2.62
N PHE A 88 -9.56 17.34 -1.60
CA PHE A 88 -9.02 18.19 -0.53
C PHE A 88 -8.69 17.43 0.74
N ALA A 89 -9.09 16.17 0.85
CA ALA A 89 -8.74 15.32 1.97
C ALA A 89 -7.24 15.02 1.98
N PHE A 90 -6.63 15.02 3.17
CA PHE A 90 -5.27 14.54 3.35
C PHE A 90 -5.24 13.01 3.25
N LEU A 91 -4.31 12.52 2.43
CA LEU A 91 -4.02 11.11 2.22
C LEU A 91 -2.55 10.83 2.55
N ASP A 92 -2.26 9.59 2.91
CA ASP A 92 -0.89 9.13 3.17
C ASP A 92 -0.36 8.37 1.95
N CYS A 93 0.83 8.73 1.49
CA CYS A 93 1.47 8.06 0.36
C CYS A 93 1.82 6.61 0.71
N LYS A 94 1.40 5.65 -0.12
CA LYS A 94 1.68 4.22 0.09
C LYS A 94 3.17 3.85 -0.03
N GLU A 95 4.00 4.75 -0.56
CA GLU A 95 5.44 4.51 -0.74
C GLU A 95 6.28 5.22 0.33
N CYS A 96 6.12 6.54 0.49
CA CYS A 96 6.96 7.34 1.39
C CYS A 96 6.25 7.80 2.66
N THR A 97 4.97 7.45 2.87
CA THR A 97 4.13 7.86 4.02
C THR A 97 3.89 9.36 4.19
N ALA A 98 4.36 10.19 3.26
CA ALA A 98 4.11 11.63 3.28
C ALA A 98 2.62 11.93 3.14
N ARG A 99 2.16 12.96 3.87
CA ARG A 99 0.79 13.49 3.76
C ARG A 99 0.67 14.41 2.55
N PHE A 100 -0.34 14.18 1.73
CA PHE A 100 -0.60 15.00 0.54
C PHE A 100 -2.11 15.14 0.28
N ARG A 101 -2.49 16.13 -0.53
CA ARG A 101 -3.85 16.25 -1.07
C ARG A 101 -3.80 16.06 -2.58
N ILE A 102 -4.87 15.51 -3.16
CA ILE A 102 -4.93 15.31 -4.61
C ILE A 102 -4.93 16.67 -5.33
N ILE A 103 -5.55 17.70 -4.75
CA ILE A 103 -5.60 19.03 -5.34
C ILE A 103 -4.19 19.64 -5.55
N ASP A 104 -3.24 19.36 -4.65
CA ASP A 104 -1.87 19.89 -4.76
C ASP A 104 -1.16 19.32 -6.00
N LYS A 105 -1.51 18.09 -6.39
CA LYS A 105 -1.00 17.45 -7.61
C LYS A 105 -1.56 18.10 -8.87
N PHE A 106 -2.83 18.50 -8.86
CA PHE A 106 -3.44 19.26 -9.97
C PHE A 106 -2.83 20.67 -10.13
N ASN A 107 -2.33 21.25 -9.05
CA ASN A 107 -1.67 22.56 -9.07
C ASN A 107 -0.20 22.49 -9.50
N ASN A 108 0.38 21.29 -9.61
CA ASN A 108 1.75 21.09 -10.06
C ASN A 108 1.79 20.59 -11.52
N PRO A 109 2.12 21.43 -12.50
CA PRO A 109 2.14 21.03 -13.91
C PRO A 109 3.24 20.00 -14.24
N ALA A 110 4.24 19.84 -13.39
CA ALA A 110 5.27 18.81 -13.56
C ALA A 110 4.79 17.43 -13.06
N GLU A 111 3.73 17.37 -12.26
CA GLU A 111 3.19 16.13 -11.73
C GLU A 111 2.30 15.44 -12.77
N ARG A 112 2.55 14.14 -13.00
CA ARG A 112 1.78 13.34 -13.97
C ARG A 112 0.89 12.33 -13.31
N ASP A 113 1.22 11.91 -12.09
CA ASP A 113 0.32 11.06 -11.33
C ASP A 113 -0.83 11.90 -10.77
N THR A 114 -2.06 11.48 -10.99
CA THR A 114 -3.27 12.13 -10.46
C THR A 114 -4.05 11.19 -9.54
N GLY A 115 -3.49 10.01 -9.25
CA GLY A 115 -4.11 9.01 -8.40
C GLY A 115 -4.13 9.39 -6.90
N PRO A 116 -4.93 8.70 -6.09
CA PRO A 116 -5.01 8.91 -4.64
C PRO A 116 -3.96 8.15 -3.83
N ASP A 117 -3.18 7.26 -4.47
CA ASP A 117 -2.32 6.29 -3.78
C ASP A 117 -0.92 6.81 -3.46
N PHE A 118 -0.41 7.72 -4.27
CA PHE A 118 0.97 8.20 -4.20
C PHE A 118 1.00 9.73 -4.25
N CYS A 119 1.96 10.31 -3.53
CA CYS A 119 2.12 11.77 -3.52
C CYS A 119 2.71 12.31 -4.82
N SER A 120 3.45 11.49 -5.58
CA SER A 120 4.10 11.90 -6.83
C SER A 120 4.29 10.76 -7.82
N GLN A 121 4.59 11.09 -9.09
CA GLN A 121 4.92 10.13 -10.13
C GLN A 121 6.12 9.24 -9.74
N SER A 122 7.16 9.79 -9.12
CA SER A 122 8.33 8.99 -8.69
C SER A 122 7.93 7.95 -7.66
N CYS A 123 7.14 8.31 -6.64
CA CYS A 123 6.61 7.34 -5.68
C CYS A 123 5.71 6.28 -6.33
N ALA A 124 4.89 6.67 -7.32
CA ALA A 124 4.06 5.73 -8.06
C ALA A 124 4.89 4.74 -8.88
N GLU A 125 5.95 5.20 -9.54
CA GLU A 125 6.87 4.36 -10.32
C GLU A 125 7.70 3.44 -9.42
N GLU A 126 8.24 3.95 -8.30
CA GLU A 126 8.97 3.17 -7.30
C GLU A 126 8.08 2.09 -6.68
N GLY A 127 6.88 2.45 -6.24
CA GLY A 127 5.91 1.50 -5.70
C GLY A 127 5.45 0.47 -6.76
N ARG A 128 5.39 0.85 -8.04
CA ARG A 128 5.17 -0.12 -9.13
C ARG A 128 6.35 -1.05 -9.29
N LEU A 129 7.59 -0.54 -9.33
CA LEU A 129 8.80 -1.35 -9.48
C LEU A 129 8.97 -2.31 -8.30
N ARG A 130 8.67 -1.89 -7.07
CA ARG A 130 8.65 -2.77 -5.90
C ARG A 130 7.64 -3.90 -6.08
N ARG A 131 6.40 -3.59 -6.46
CA ARG A 131 5.37 -4.60 -6.75
C ARG A 131 5.77 -5.56 -7.87
N ILE A 132 6.40 -5.06 -8.93
CA ILE A 132 6.92 -5.90 -10.01
C ILE A 132 8.07 -6.77 -9.51
N LYS A 133 9.01 -6.26 -8.72
CA LYS A 133 10.06 -7.08 -8.10
C LYS A 133 9.47 -8.16 -7.21
N ASP A 134 8.47 -7.83 -6.39
CA ASP A 134 7.78 -8.80 -5.56
C ASP A 134 7.09 -9.87 -6.42
N TYR A 135 6.43 -9.46 -7.51
CA TYR A 135 5.82 -10.38 -8.47
C TYR A 135 6.85 -11.21 -9.25
N ASP A 136 7.97 -10.64 -9.65
CA ASP A 136 9.07 -11.35 -10.31
C ASP A 136 9.73 -12.32 -9.34
N LEU A 137 9.85 -12.00 -8.05
CA LEU A 137 10.27 -12.95 -7.02
C LEU A 137 9.28 -14.11 -6.90
N VAL A 138 7.96 -13.84 -7.00
CA VAL A 138 6.92 -14.87 -7.06
C VAL A 138 7.07 -15.75 -8.32
N CYS A 139 7.21 -15.16 -9.50
CA CYS A 139 7.28 -15.89 -10.77
C CYS A 139 8.61 -16.61 -11.00
N SER A 140 9.72 -16.08 -10.51
CA SER A 140 11.06 -16.69 -10.60
C SER A 140 11.34 -17.71 -9.50
N GLY A 141 10.39 -17.95 -8.58
CA GLY A 141 10.55 -18.90 -7.47
C GLY A 141 11.60 -18.46 -6.44
N LYS A 142 11.91 -17.16 -6.37
CA LYS A 142 12.91 -16.57 -5.48
C LYS A 142 12.32 -15.96 -4.20
N LEU A 143 11.05 -16.26 -3.90
CA LEU A 143 10.45 -15.83 -2.64
C LEU A 143 11.31 -16.26 -1.44
N PRO A 144 11.39 -15.42 -0.39
CA PRO A 144 11.98 -15.83 0.87
C PRO A 144 11.21 -17.06 1.38
N ALA A 145 11.93 -17.96 2.04
CA ALA A 145 11.27 -19.11 2.65
C ALA A 145 10.39 -18.62 3.80
N VAL A 146 9.20 -19.19 3.93
CA VAL A 146 8.27 -18.85 4.99
C VAL A 146 7.98 -20.08 5.83
N ILE A 147 8.12 -19.94 7.15
CA ILE A 147 7.62 -20.91 8.13
C ILE A 147 6.20 -20.51 8.50
N TYR A 148 5.29 -21.47 8.49
CA TYR A 148 3.87 -21.26 8.76
C TYR A 148 3.31 -22.23 9.78
N LEU A 149 2.20 -21.83 10.38
CA LEU A 149 1.41 -22.58 11.34
C LEU A 149 -0.01 -22.79 10.79
N ILE A 150 -0.54 -23.99 10.95
CA ILE A 150 -1.95 -24.31 10.72
C ILE A 150 -2.49 -24.91 12.01
N ARG A 151 -3.44 -24.21 12.64
CA ARG A 151 -4.01 -24.59 13.95
C ARG A 151 -5.46 -25.02 13.77
N GLN A 152 -5.82 -26.17 14.34
CA GLN A 152 -7.22 -26.55 14.51
C GLN A 152 -7.77 -25.83 15.75
N LEU A 153 -8.84 -25.05 15.59
CA LEU A 153 -9.41 -24.24 16.66
C LEU A 153 -10.07 -25.11 17.74
N SER A 154 -10.80 -26.14 17.34
CA SER A 154 -11.52 -27.03 18.27
C SER A 154 -10.61 -27.83 19.20
N THR A 155 -9.43 -28.23 18.74
CA THR A 155 -8.50 -29.07 19.53
C THR A 155 -7.26 -28.31 20.02
N GLY A 156 -6.98 -27.13 19.45
CA GLY A 156 -5.76 -26.37 19.71
C GLY A 156 -4.51 -26.95 19.06
N LYS A 157 -4.58 -28.13 18.43
CA LYS A 157 -3.44 -28.82 17.81
C LYS A 157 -2.94 -28.09 16.57
N CYS A 158 -1.64 -28.21 16.32
CA CYS A 158 -0.96 -27.45 15.27
C CYS A 158 -0.19 -28.32 14.30
N TYR A 159 -0.03 -27.81 13.09
CA TYR A 159 0.93 -28.25 12.09
C TYR A 159 1.85 -27.07 11.75
N VAL A 160 3.16 -27.31 11.78
CA VAL A 160 4.15 -26.34 11.30
C VAL A 160 4.76 -26.88 10.01
N GLY A 161 4.94 -26.00 9.03
CA GLY A 161 5.59 -26.34 7.77
C GLY A 161 6.40 -25.19 7.21
N GLN A 162 7.21 -25.48 6.19
CA GLN A 162 7.97 -24.49 5.43
C GLN A 162 7.58 -24.45 3.95
N THR A 163 7.80 -23.30 3.28
CA THR A 163 7.60 -23.15 1.83
C THR A 163 8.49 -22.05 1.24
N ILE A 164 9.01 -22.29 0.03
CA ILE A 164 9.63 -21.26 -0.82
C ILE A 164 8.69 -20.78 -1.96
N ARG A 165 7.47 -21.32 -1.99
CA ARG A 165 6.38 -20.93 -2.90
C ARG A 165 5.43 -19.98 -2.17
N PRO A 166 4.54 -19.25 -2.88
CA PRO A 166 3.50 -18.46 -2.25
C PRO A 166 2.76 -19.27 -1.17
N ILE A 167 2.75 -18.74 0.05
CA ILE A 167 2.25 -19.46 1.22
C ILE A 167 0.78 -19.86 1.08
N THR A 168 -0.05 -19.01 0.46
CA THR A 168 -1.46 -19.30 0.19
C THR A 168 -1.64 -20.49 -0.75
N LEU A 169 -0.76 -20.63 -1.75
CA LEU A 169 -0.76 -21.81 -2.63
C LEU A 169 -0.37 -23.08 -1.84
N ARG A 170 0.61 -22.97 -0.93
CA ARG A 170 0.98 -24.11 -0.08
C ARG A 170 -0.16 -24.54 0.85
N TRP A 171 -0.88 -23.60 1.44
CA TRP A 171 -2.07 -23.88 2.24
C TRP A 171 -3.17 -24.54 1.40
N TRP A 172 -3.43 -24.03 0.19
CA TRP A 172 -4.37 -24.64 -0.73
C TRP A 172 -4.01 -26.10 -1.10
N GLN A 173 -2.73 -26.39 -1.27
CA GLN A 173 -2.25 -27.76 -1.52
C GLN A 173 -2.57 -28.70 -0.36
N HIS A 174 -2.50 -28.25 0.90
CA HIS A 174 -2.86 -29.08 2.04
C HIS A 174 -4.35 -29.47 2.03
N LEU A 175 -5.21 -28.61 1.51
CA LEU A 175 -6.66 -28.89 1.39
C LEU A 175 -6.97 -29.85 0.23
N THR A 176 -6.20 -29.79 -0.85
CA THR A 176 -6.56 -30.42 -2.13
C THR A 176 -5.72 -31.64 -2.49
N TYR A 177 -4.46 -31.72 -2.07
CA TYR A 177 -3.53 -32.74 -2.53
C TYR A 177 -3.82 -34.10 -1.85
N PRO A 178 -3.85 -35.23 -2.59
CA PRO A 178 -4.11 -36.54 -2.02
C PRO A 178 -2.88 -37.06 -1.25
N SER A 179 -2.77 -36.68 0.02
CA SER A 179 -1.79 -37.22 0.97
C SER A 179 -2.53 -37.86 2.14
N GLU A 180 -2.00 -38.99 2.62
CA GLU A 180 -2.54 -39.80 3.71
C GLU A 180 -1.86 -39.53 5.07
N SER A 181 -1.11 -38.42 5.21
CA SER A 181 -0.56 -38.05 6.52
C SER A 181 -1.69 -37.75 7.51
N LYS A 182 -1.43 -37.94 8.82
CA LYS A 182 -2.36 -37.57 9.90
C LYS A 182 -2.92 -36.15 9.74
N PHE A 183 -2.10 -35.19 9.31
CA PHE A 183 -2.54 -33.82 9.06
C PHE A 183 -3.57 -33.72 7.93
N HIS A 184 -3.22 -34.24 6.75
CA HIS A 184 -4.07 -34.19 5.55
C HIS A 184 -5.41 -34.92 5.72
N GLN A 185 -5.45 -36.02 6.49
CA GLN A 185 -6.71 -36.70 6.80
C GLN A 185 -7.62 -35.83 7.68
N VAL A 186 -7.06 -35.19 8.71
CA VAL A 186 -7.84 -34.37 9.66
C VAL A 186 -8.31 -33.06 9.03
N ILE A 187 -7.44 -32.35 8.29
CA ILE A 187 -7.81 -31.06 7.65
C ILE A 187 -8.89 -31.22 6.57
N LYS A 188 -8.99 -32.39 5.92
CA LYS A 188 -10.03 -32.68 4.92
C LYS A 188 -11.34 -33.18 5.52
N SER A 189 -11.29 -33.81 6.69
CA SER A 189 -12.47 -34.37 7.36
C SER A 189 -13.15 -33.41 8.32
N THR A 190 -12.57 -32.22 8.51
CA THR A 190 -13.11 -31.17 9.40
C THR A 190 -13.46 -29.91 8.61
N PRO A 191 -14.42 -29.10 9.08
CA PRO A 191 -14.81 -27.87 8.39
C PRO A 191 -13.64 -26.88 8.28
N LEU A 192 -13.47 -26.23 7.13
CA LEU A 192 -12.41 -25.22 6.91
C LEU A 192 -12.47 -24.09 7.95
N THR A 193 -13.66 -23.76 8.46
CA THR A 193 -13.87 -22.75 9.51
C THR A 193 -13.26 -23.11 10.87
N ASP A 194 -12.90 -24.38 11.08
CA ASP A 194 -12.20 -24.86 12.28
C ASP A 194 -10.67 -24.69 12.18
N TRP A 195 -10.17 -24.02 11.14
CA TRP A 195 -8.74 -23.88 10.89
C TRP A 195 -8.29 -22.43 10.82
N GLN A 196 -7.18 -22.15 11.50
CA GLN A 196 -6.46 -20.89 11.42
C GLN A 196 -5.12 -21.10 10.69
N PHE A 197 -4.86 -20.26 9.70
CA PHE A 197 -3.62 -20.25 8.93
C PHE A 197 -2.82 -19.00 9.28
N GLN A 198 -1.53 -19.18 9.62
CA GLN A 198 -0.67 -18.10 10.07
C GLN A 198 0.73 -18.23 9.47
N ALA A 199 1.30 -17.13 8.98
CA ALA A 199 2.73 -17.03 8.71
C ALA A 199 3.46 -16.70 10.02
N LEU A 200 4.43 -17.54 10.41
CA LEU A 200 5.20 -17.35 11.65
C LEU A 200 6.45 -16.52 11.40
N GLU A 201 7.20 -16.85 10.34
CA GLU A 201 8.52 -16.29 10.09
C GLU A 201 8.79 -16.24 8.58
N THR A 202 9.18 -15.07 8.09
CA THR A 202 9.77 -14.92 6.75
C THR A 202 11.28 -14.94 6.90
N ILE A 203 11.92 -15.97 6.34
CA ILE A 203 13.36 -16.19 6.44
C ILE A 203 14.08 -15.28 5.45
N ALA A 204 14.76 -14.26 5.99
CA ALA A 204 15.86 -13.59 5.33
C ALA A 204 17.13 -14.40 5.57
N LEU A 205 17.79 -14.83 4.49
CA LEU A 205 19.08 -15.49 4.65
C LEU A 205 20.15 -14.47 5.07
N PRO A 206 20.95 -14.76 6.10
CA PRO A 206 22.20 -14.05 6.31
C PRO A 206 23.12 -14.31 5.09
N ASP A 207 23.82 -13.27 4.62
CA ASP A 207 24.67 -13.33 3.42
C ASP A 207 25.77 -14.41 3.49
N ASP A 208 26.14 -14.85 4.71
CA ASP A 208 27.23 -15.80 4.97
C ASP A 208 26.78 -17.24 5.32
N HIS A 209 25.49 -17.61 5.20
CA HIS A 209 25.08 -18.96 5.60
C HIS A 209 25.39 -20.01 4.51
N PRO A 210 26.24 -21.04 4.79
CA PRO A 210 26.75 -21.95 3.76
C PRO A 210 25.69 -22.89 3.17
N ASN A 211 24.54 -23.06 3.83
CA ASN A 211 23.46 -23.91 3.34
C ASN A 211 22.07 -23.35 3.72
N LYS A 212 21.39 -22.77 2.72
CA LYS A 212 20.01 -22.24 2.82
C LYS A 212 19.02 -23.30 3.32
N ALA A 213 19.09 -24.52 2.78
CA ALA A 213 18.12 -25.56 3.11
C ALA A 213 18.26 -26.02 4.56
N ALA A 214 19.50 -26.15 5.05
CA ALA A 214 19.76 -26.50 6.45
C ALA A 214 19.21 -25.42 7.40
N TYR A 215 19.46 -24.15 7.11
CA TYR A 215 18.95 -23.05 7.95
C TYR A 215 17.41 -23.03 8.02
N ILE A 216 16.73 -23.22 6.88
CA ILE A 216 15.26 -23.25 6.86
C ILE A 216 14.75 -24.46 7.66
N ASN A 217 15.36 -25.64 7.51
CA ASN A 217 15.01 -26.82 8.30
C ASN A 217 15.22 -26.60 9.81
N ASP A 218 16.28 -25.91 10.22
CA ASP A 218 16.55 -25.59 11.62
C ASP A 218 15.50 -24.64 12.20
N ARG A 219 15.07 -23.63 11.41
CA ARG A 219 13.96 -22.74 11.81
C ARG A 219 12.63 -23.49 11.88
N GLU A 220 12.33 -24.36 10.93
CA GLU A 220 11.14 -25.23 10.96
C GLU A 220 11.17 -26.13 12.22
N ARG A 221 12.31 -26.75 12.52
CA ARG A 221 12.52 -27.56 13.73
C ARG A 221 12.27 -26.77 15.00
N HIS A 222 12.80 -25.54 15.09
CA HIS A 222 12.58 -24.66 16.24
C HIS A 222 11.09 -24.44 16.51
N TRP A 223 10.30 -24.11 15.48
CA TRP A 223 8.86 -23.86 15.63
C TRP A 223 8.04 -25.13 15.90
N ILE A 224 8.41 -26.27 15.31
CA ILE A 224 7.78 -27.56 15.62
C ILE A 224 7.94 -27.90 17.10
N LEU A 225 9.13 -27.68 17.67
CA LEU A 225 9.41 -27.91 19.08
C LEU A 225 8.71 -26.87 19.97
N HIS A 226 8.73 -25.59 19.58
CA HIS A 226 8.09 -24.51 20.34
C HIS A 226 6.58 -24.75 20.57
N PHE A 227 5.89 -25.29 19.57
CA PHE A 227 4.45 -25.58 19.65
C PHE A 227 4.11 -27.04 19.97
N ASP A 228 5.11 -27.87 20.28
CA ASP A 228 4.96 -29.32 20.51
C ASP A 228 4.12 -30.03 19.42
N CYS A 229 4.40 -29.73 18.15
CA CYS A 229 3.57 -30.21 17.05
C CYS A 229 3.73 -31.70 16.74
N ILE A 230 4.65 -32.41 17.40
CA ILE A 230 4.85 -33.86 17.24
C ILE A 230 3.97 -34.63 18.22
N ALA A 231 4.17 -34.43 19.52
CA ALA A 231 3.43 -35.15 20.55
C ALA A 231 1.99 -34.63 20.66
N ASN A 232 1.82 -33.31 20.59
CA ASN A 232 0.53 -32.64 20.70
C ASN A 232 0.08 -31.92 19.42
N GLY A 233 0.49 -32.41 18.24
CA GLY A 233 0.11 -31.84 16.96
C GLY A 233 0.10 -32.81 15.78
N TYR A 234 0.17 -32.25 14.58
CA TYR A 234 0.05 -33.00 13.32
C TYR A 234 1.37 -33.20 12.57
N ASN A 235 2.50 -32.71 13.07
CA ASN A 235 3.81 -33.06 12.52
C ASN A 235 4.17 -34.51 12.91
N THR A 236 4.69 -35.28 11.96
CA THR A 236 5.04 -36.70 12.19
C THR A 236 6.51 -36.86 12.57
N VAL A 237 7.38 -36.04 12.00
CA VAL A 237 8.84 -36.10 12.18
C VAL A 237 9.40 -34.68 12.25
N LEU A 238 10.57 -34.54 12.86
CA LEU A 238 11.38 -33.34 12.70
C LEU A 238 12.04 -33.34 11.31
N PRO A 239 12.26 -32.16 10.72
CA PRO A 239 13.10 -32.03 9.53
C PRO A 239 14.49 -32.59 9.81
N SER A 240 15.06 -33.31 8.85
CA SER A 240 16.45 -33.76 8.94
C SER A 240 17.36 -32.52 8.94
N GLY A 241 18.00 -32.24 10.07
CA GLY A 241 19.07 -31.25 10.16
C GLY A 241 20.36 -31.78 9.54
N ALA A 242 21.22 -30.90 9.02
CA ALA A 242 22.63 -31.22 8.98
C ALA A 242 23.07 -31.47 10.42
N ALA A 243 23.81 -32.56 10.68
CA ALA A 243 24.29 -32.87 12.02
C ALA A 243 24.91 -31.61 12.65
N SER A 244 24.34 -31.15 13.75
CA SER A 244 25.00 -30.18 14.61
C SER A 244 26.29 -30.83 15.07
N ALA A 245 27.43 -30.27 14.68
CA ALA A 245 28.63 -30.42 15.48
C ALA A 245 28.27 -29.89 16.87
N GLU A 246 28.14 -30.80 17.84
CA GLU A 246 28.05 -30.42 19.23
C GLU A 246 29.34 -29.68 19.60
N PRO A 247 29.30 -28.49 20.20
CA PRO A 247 30.36 -28.13 21.10
C PRO A 247 30.10 -28.92 22.38
N GLU A 248 31.00 -29.86 22.70
CA GLU A 248 31.09 -30.45 24.03
C GLU A 248 31.14 -29.30 25.05
N LEU A 249 30.07 -29.16 25.82
CA LEU A 249 30.07 -28.33 27.02
C LEU A 249 30.79 -29.15 28.10
N GLU A 250 32.11 -29.00 28.12
CA GLU A 250 32.98 -29.52 29.17
C GLU A 250 32.55 -28.87 30.50
N PHE A 251 31.83 -29.63 31.33
CA PHE A 251 31.52 -29.26 32.70
C PHE A 251 32.75 -29.57 33.55
N ASP A 252 33.60 -28.55 33.77
CA ASP A 252 34.60 -28.60 34.83
C ASP A 252 33.87 -28.58 36.19
N LEU A 253 33.73 -29.76 36.79
CA LEU A 253 33.40 -29.89 38.20
C LEU A 253 34.69 -29.71 39.01
N PRO A 254 34.69 -28.90 40.09
CA PRO A 254 35.85 -28.80 40.96
C PRO A 254 36.03 -30.12 41.73
N GLU A 255 37.24 -30.66 41.68
CA GLU A 255 37.66 -31.83 42.47
C GLU A 255 37.64 -31.57 43.98
N PRO A 256 37.46 -32.63 44.81
CA PRO A 256 37.25 -32.54 46.26
C PRO A 256 38.46 -32.09 47.10
#